data_AF-A0A1D6NI09-F1
#
_entry.id   AF-A0A1D6NI09-F1
#
_cell.length_a   1.000
_cell.length_b   1.000
_cell.length_c   1.000
_cell.angle_alpha   90.00
_cell.angle_beta   90.00
_cell.angle_gamma   90.00
#
_symmetry.space_group_name_H-M   'P 1'
#
loop_
_entity.id
_entity.type
_entity.pdbx_description
1 polymer ?
#
loop_
_entity_poly.entity_id
_entity_poly.type
_entity_poly.pdbx_seq_one_letter_code
_entity_poly.pdbx_strand_id
1 'polypeptide(L)'
;MGRRTCGTAFILLYVLSTSTLPASSSNTGDGLIRIPLKKRSIMDTIYGDLLPKPSAPEEKEKQAVDDPVRDAIARARERQHEMLVQAAATERRRRYYWSYSGAGGKGNGSRLHDGGQGEGSGSIAIVALKNFLNAQYFGQIGVGCPPQNFTVVFDTGSANLWVPSAKCFFSLACLFHPKYDSRQSSTYKPNGTPASIHYGTGGIAGFYSQDQVTVGNLVVQNQEFIEATHEPGFTFLLAKFDGILGLAFQEISVEGSLPVWYNMVNQNLVAQPVFSFWLNRNPFDGEGGEIVFGGSDEQHYKGSHTYTRVTRKGYWQFEMGDFLIGGRSTGICVDGCAAIADSGTSLIAGPLVSKISLMYTLCLLHKCANKSLETGVEITVS
;
A
#
# COMPACT_ATOMS: atom_id res chain seq x y z
N MET A 1 22.69 -10.87 38.74
CA MET A 1 23.35 -10.12 37.66
C MET A 1 22.93 -10.76 36.34
N GLY A 2 22.35 -9.99 35.40
CA GLY A 2 21.89 -10.50 34.09
C GLY A 2 20.43 -10.18 33.78
N ARG A 3 20.10 -8.89 33.55
CA ARG A 3 18.79 -8.43 33.04
C ARG A 3 18.67 -8.80 31.56
N ARG A 4 17.58 -9.47 31.18
CA ARG A 4 17.17 -9.67 29.77
C ARG A 4 16.41 -8.44 29.30
N THR A 5 16.87 -7.83 28.22
CA THR A 5 16.20 -6.70 27.54
C THR A 5 15.26 -7.25 26.47
N CYS A 6 13.95 -7.04 26.62
CA CYS A 6 12.95 -7.28 25.58
C CYS A 6 12.82 -6.00 24.74
N GLY A 7 12.91 -6.11 23.41
CA GLY A 7 12.81 -4.97 22.49
C GLY A 7 11.36 -4.52 22.34
N THR A 8 11.10 -3.24 22.58
CA THR A 8 9.80 -2.57 22.44
C THR A 8 9.62 -2.01 21.04
N ALA A 9 8.52 -2.32 20.36
CA ALA A 9 8.09 -1.65 19.13
C ALA A 9 6.82 -0.84 19.41
N PHE A 10 6.84 0.46 19.10
CA PHE A 10 5.70 1.37 19.25
C PHE A 10 4.88 1.41 17.95
N ILE A 11 3.55 1.35 18.05
CA ILE A 11 2.60 1.51 16.93
C ILE A 11 1.52 2.51 17.33
N LEU A 12 1.28 3.50 16.45
CA LEU A 12 0.26 4.52 16.59
C LEU A 12 -0.99 4.07 15.78
N LEU A 13 -2.13 3.82 16.43
CA LEU A 13 -3.42 3.55 15.76
C LEU A 13 -4.23 4.85 15.61
N TYR A 14 -4.80 5.08 14.42
CA TYR A 14 -5.83 6.10 14.19
C TYR A 14 -7.13 5.45 13.68
N VAL A 15 -8.26 5.89 14.23
CA VAL A 15 -9.62 5.46 13.84
C VAL A 15 -10.32 6.61 13.12
N LEU A 16 -10.88 6.33 11.94
CA LEU A 16 -11.90 7.17 11.29
C LEU A 16 -13.26 6.55 11.60
N SER A 17 -14.12 7.27 12.32
CA SER A 17 -15.52 6.88 12.55
C SER A 17 -16.39 7.32 11.38
N THR A 18 -17.09 6.37 10.76
CA THR A 18 -18.20 6.66 9.86
C THR A 18 -19.47 6.80 10.67
N SER A 19 -20.02 8.01 10.74
CA SER A 19 -21.33 8.29 11.34
C SER A 19 -22.45 7.86 10.40
N THR A 20 -23.29 6.94 10.88
CA THR A 20 -24.61 6.61 10.32
C THR A 20 -25.58 7.78 10.52
N LEU A 21 -26.21 8.25 9.44
CA LEU A 21 -27.35 9.18 9.50
C LEU A 21 -28.66 8.39 9.55
N PRO A 22 -29.64 8.75 10.41
CA PRO A 22 -30.99 8.21 10.32
C PRO A 22 -31.80 8.97 9.26
N ALA A 23 -32.63 8.22 8.53
CA ALA A 23 -33.62 8.76 7.61
C ALA A 23 -34.76 9.44 8.37
N SER A 24 -35.18 10.62 7.92
CA SER A 24 -36.52 11.15 8.19
C SER A 24 -37.13 11.70 6.90
N SER A 25 -38.41 11.40 6.73
CA SER A 25 -39.25 11.78 5.60
C SER A 25 -39.89 13.15 5.79
N SER A 26 -39.99 13.95 4.73
CA SER A 26 -41.22 14.70 4.42
C SER A 26 -41.25 15.14 2.95
N ASN A 27 -42.44 14.97 2.37
CA ASN A 27 -42.82 15.29 0.99
C ASN A 27 -43.28 16.75 0.87
N THR A 28 -42.92 17.39 -0.25
CA THR A 28 -43.66 18.35 -1.12
C THR A 28 -42.59 19.03 -1.98
N GLY A 29 -42.67 19.29 -3.28
CA GLY A 29 -43.69 19.34 -4.31
C GLY A 29 -43.06 20.19 -5.44
N ASP A 30 -43.27 19.82 -6.70
CA ASP A 30 -42.85 20.52 -7.93
C ASP A 30 -41.42 20.30 -8.44
N GLY A 31 -41.25 19.15 -9.10
CA GLY A 31 -40.10 18.82 -9.92
C GLY A 31 -40.07 19.61 -11.23
N LEU A 32 -39.16 20.58 -11.33
CA LEU A 32 -38.35 20.88 -12.51
C LEU A 32 -37.39 22.04 -12.18
N ILE A 33 -36.10 21.75 -11.99
CA ILE A 33 -35.05 22.77 -11.91
C ILE A 33 -34.26 22.72 -13.22
N ARG A 34 -34.42 23.76 -14.06
CA ARG A 34 -33.55 24.02 -15.21
C ARG A 34 -32.36 24.85 -14.74
N ILE A 35 -31.14 24.32 -14.88
CA ILE A 35 -29.90 25.01 -14.54
C ILE A 35 -29.20 25.45 -15.85
N PRO A 36 -28.86 26.73 -16.03
CA PRO A 36 -28.09 27.17 -17.18
C PRO A 36 -26.62 26.72 -17.02
N LEU A 37 -26.08 26.03 -18.04
CA LEU A 37 -24.66 25.65 -18.06
C LEU A 37 -23.79 26.88 -18.33
N LYS A 38 -23.24 27.47 -17.26
CA LYS A 38 -22.09 28.37 -17.36
C LYS A 38 -20.85 27.49 -17.59
N LYS A 39 -20.20 27.61 -18.74
CA LYS A 39 -18.89 26.96 -19.01
C LYS A 39 -17.91 27.37 -17.90
N ARG A 40 -17.50 26.42 -17.07
CA ARG A 40 -16.35 26.52 -16.17
C ARG A 40 -15.31 25.47 -16.57
N SER A 41 -14.05 25.76 -16.31
CA SER A 41 -12.95 24.82 -16.46
C SER A 41 -13.15 23.63 -15.51
N ILE A 42 -12.83 22.41 -15.96
CA ILE A 42 -12.99 21.17 -15.18
C ILE A 42 -12.23 21.23 -13.85
N MET A 43 -11.14 22.01 -13.80
CA MET A 43 -10.34 22.21 -12.58
C MET A 43 -11.08 23.04 -11.53
N ASP A 44 -11.90 24.01 -11.94
CA ASP A 44 -12.69 24.81 -11.00
C ASP A 44 -13.87 24.00 -10.43
N THR A 45 -14.36 23.00 -11.15
CA THR A 45 -15.42 22.10 -10.67
C THR A 45 -14.89 21.08 -9.66
N ILE A 46 -13.64 20.63 -9.82
CA ILE A 46 -13.04 19.62 -8.93
C ILE A 46 -12.44 20.28 -7.67
N TYR A 47 -11.85 21.47 -7.79
CA TYR A 47 -11.13 22.11 -6.69
C TYR A 47 -11.81 23.38 -6.13
N GLY A 48 -12.76 23.97 -6.85
CA GLY A 48 -13.36 25.26 -6.48
C GLY A 48 -14.24 25.21 -5.23
N ASP A 49 -14.86 24.07 -4.94
CA ASP A 49 -15.73 23.89 -3.76
C ASP A 49 -14.97 23.39 -2.52
N LEU A 50 -13.69 23.01 -2.67
CA LEU A 50 -12.82 22.53 -1.58
C LEU A 50 -11.97 23.65 -0.94
N LEU A 51 -11.97 24.85 -1.52
CA LEU A 51 -11.29 26.01 -0.95
C LEU A 51 -12.33 26.98 -0.38
N PRO A 52 -12.38 27.22 0.93
CA PRO A 52 -13.25 28.25 1.48
C PRO A 52 -12.83 29.61 0.93
N LYS A 53 -13.81 30.38 0.42
CA LYS A 53 -13.60 31.79 0.10
C LYS A 53 -13.30 32.54 1.40
N PRO A 54 -12.38 33.51 1.40
CA PRO A 54 -12.12 34.31 2.59
C PRO A 54 -13.37 35.11 2.94
N SER A 55 -14.04 34.75 4.03
CA SER A 55 -15.06 35.59 4.65
C SER A 55 -14.37 36.70 5.44
N ALA A 56 -14.83 37.93 5.24
CA ALA A 56 -14.40 39.12 5.98
C ALA A 56 -14.50 38.91 7.51
N PRO A 57 -13.70 39.62 8.32
CA PRO A 57 -13.68 39.40 9.75
C PRO A 57 -14.93 39.98 10.41
N GLU A 58 -15.79 39.12 10.95
CA GLU A 58 -16.75 39.51 11.97
C GLU A 58 -16.21 39.09 13.35
N GLU A 59 -15.81 40.07 14.13
CA GLU A 59 -15.57 39.93 15.57
C GLU A 59 -16.88 39.58 16.28
N LYS A 60 -17.00 38.36 16.82
CA LYS A 60 -17.74 38.11 18.07
C LYS A 60 -17.06 37.03 18.88
N GLU A 61 -16.36 37.49 19.91
CA GLU A 61 -15.90 36.73 21.06
C GLU A 61 -17.09 36.00 21.70
N LYS A 62 -17.11 34.66 21.60
CA LYS A 62 -17.97 33.80 22.41
C LYS A 62 -17.11 32.70 23.02
N GLN A 63 -17.10 32.69 24.35
CA GLN A 63 -16.46 31.72 25.24
C GLN A 63 -16.42 30.31 24.66
N ALA A 64 -15.20 29.83 24.42
CA ALA A 64 -14.92 28.48 23.99
C ALA A 64 -15.27 27.51 25.13
N VAL A 65 -16.37 26.77 24.94
CA VAL A 65 -16.56 25.51 25.65
C VAL A 65 -15.64 24.51 24.94
N ASP A 66 -14.71 23.93 25.68
CA ASP A 66 -13.80 22.87 25.23
C ASP A 66 -14.65 21.69 24.70
N ASP A 67 -14.87 21.65 23.39
CA ASP A 67 -15.52 20.54 22.70
C ASP A 67 -14.42 19.65 22.10
N PRO A 68 -14.02 18.57 22.80
CA PRO A 68 -12.94 17.70 22.35
C PRO A 68 -13.21 17.04 21.00
N VAL A 69 -14.48 16.96 20.56
CA VAL A 69 -14.86 16.41 19.25
C VAL A 69 -14.58 17.42 18.14
N ARG A 70 -14.95 18.69 18.33
CA ARG A 70 -14.63 19.76 17.37
C ARG A 70 -13.13 19.96 17.21
N ASP A 71 -12.40 19.88 18.31
CA ASP A 71 -10.96 20.03 18.33
C ASP A 71 -10.23 18.85 17.66
N ALA A 72 -10.76 17.62 17.84
CA ALA A 72 -10.33 16.45 17.06
C ALA A 72 -10.61 16.58 15.56
N ILE A 73 -11.78 17.12 15.16
CA ILE A 73 -12.13 17.38 13.76
C ILE A 73 -11.21 18.44 13.14
N ALA A 74 -10.90 19.51 13.87
CA ALA A 74 -10.00 20.56 13.43
C ALA A 74 -8.58 20.01 13.17
N ARG A 75 -8.04 19.23 14.12
CA ARG A 75 -6.75 18.54 13.96
C ARG A 75 -6.74 17.54 12.79
N ALA A 76 -7.83 16.81 12.58
CA ALA A 76 -7.95 15.89 11.45
C ALA A 76 -7.91 16.64 10.11
N ARG A 77 -8.57 17.80 10.03
CA ARG A 77 -8.54 18.67 8.84
C ARG A 77 -7.17 19.30 8.58
N GLU A 78 -6.48 19.73 9.63
CA GLU A 78 -5.14 20.31 9.51
C GLU A 78 -4.13 19.27 9.00
N ARG A 79 -4.17 18.05 9.55
CA ARG A 79 -3.38 16.92 9.02
C ARG A 79 -3.75 16.57 7.58
N GLN A 80 -5.04 16.62 7.23
CA GLN A 80 -5.47 16.41 5.85
C GLN A 80 -4.94 17.50 4.91
N HIS A 81 -4.85 18.74 5.37
CA HIS A 81 -4.26 19.84 4.62
C HIS A 81 -2.74 19.64 4.44
N GLU A 82 -2.02 19.30 5.50
CA GLU A 82 -0.60 18.95 5.43
C GLU A 82 -0.34 17.77 4.49
N MET A 83 -1.20 16.74 4.53
CA MET A 83 -1.14 15.60 3.60
C MET A 83 -1.26 16.03 2.14
N LEU A 84 -2.17 16.96 1.83
CA LEU A 84 -2.35 17.48 0.47
C LEU A 84 -1.15 18.34 0.02
N VAL A 85 -0.61 19.16 0.91
CA VAL A 85 0.58 19.97 0.65
C VAL A 85 1.82 19.09 0.41
N GLN A 86 1.97 18.00 1.17
CA GLN A 86 3.07 17.04 1.01
C GLN A 86 2.93 16.19 -0.26
N ALA A 87 1.70 15.80 -0.62
CA ALA A 87 1.41 15.13 -1.90
C ALA A 87 1.86 16.00 -3.09
N ALA A 88 1.58 17.30 -3.04
CA ALA A 88 2.00 18.27 -4.06
C ALA A 88 3.52 18.51 -4.10
N ALA A 89 4.20 18.49 -2.95
CA ALA A 89 5.66 18.62 -2.87
C ALA A 89 6.39 17.38 -3.45
N THR A 90 5.82 16.19 -3.24
CA THR A 90 6.40 14.91 -3.68
C THR A 90 6.26 14.69 -5.20
N GLU A 91 5.18 15.18 -5.82
CA GLU A 91 5.00 15.14 -7.27
C GLU A 91 6.11 15.86 -8.05
N ARG A 92 6.67 16.95 -7.49
CA ARG A 92 7.82 17.64 -8.09
C ARG A 92 9.10 16.80 -8.07
N ARG A 93 9.25 15.88 -7.12
CA ARG A 93 10.42 14.97 -6.98
C ARG A 93 10.28 13.67 -7.77
N ARG A 94 9.08 13.29 -8.24
CA ARG A 94 8.84 12.06 -9.03
C ARG A 94 9.73 11.95 -10.27
N ARG A 95 10.05 13.08 -10.92
CA ARG A 95 10.90 13.13 -12.13
C ARG A 95 12.41 13.02 -11.89
N TYR A 96 12.91 13.36 -10.69
CA TYR A 96 14.36 13.48 -10.47
C TYR A 96 14.99 12.21 -9.89
N TYR A 97 14.26 11.44 -9.10
CA TYR A 97 14.84 10.31 -8.37
C TYR A 97 15.11 9.08 -9.26
N TRP A 98 14.24 8.76 -10.21
CA TRP A 98 14.45 7.63 -11.13
C TRP A 98 15.57 7.89 -12.16
N SER A 99 15.95 9.16 -12.36
CA SER A 99 17.15 9.52 -13.15
C SER A 99 18.44 9.21 -12.38
N TYR A 100 18.44 9.39 -11.06
CA TYR A 100 19.62 9.19 -10.22
C TYR A 100 19.91 7.72 -9.90
N SER A 101 18.89 6.85 -9.87
CA SER A 101 19.10 5.39 -9.73
C SER A 101 19.65 4.74 -11.00
N GLY A 102 19.53 5.39 -12.17
CA GLY A 102 19.99 4.89 -13.47
C GLY A 102 21.38 5.36 -13.90
N ALA A 103 22.04 6.22 -13.12
CA ALA A 103 23.33 6.80 -13.48
C ALA A 103 24.38 6.59 -12.37
N GLY A 104 25.06 5.43 -12.42
CA GLY A 104 26.44 5.27 -11.95
C GLY A 104 26.77 5.78 -10.55
N GLY A 105 26.19 5.19 -9.51
CA GLY A 105 26.73 5.32 -8.15
C GLY A 105 27.96 4.44 -7.97
N LYS A 106 29.17 5.00 -8.14
CA LYS A 106 30.38 4.42 -7.54
C LYS A 106 30.25 4.54 -6.00
N GLY A 107 29.59 3.56 -5.39
CA GLY A 107 29.60 3.38 -3.94
C GLY A 107 30.93 2.81 -3.48
N ASN A 108 31.57 3.47 -2.52
CA ASN A 108 32.78 2.99 -1.86
C ASN A 108 32.57 1.59 -1.28
N GLY A 109 33.57 0.73 -1.52
CA GLY A 109 33.48 -0.71 -1.34
C GLY A 109 33.16 -1.18 0.08
N SER A 110 32.05 -1.89 0.19
CA SER A 110 31.89 -2.99 1.12
C SER A 110 32.40 -4.25 0.40
N ARG A 111 33.46 -4.87 0.92
CA ARG A 111 33.98 -6.17 0.45
C ARG A 111 32.86 -7.20 0.52
N LEU A 112 32.22 -7.47 -0.61
CA LEU A 112 31.65 -8.78 -0.89
C LEU A 112 32.77 -9.61 -1.52
N HIS A 113 33.07 -10.73 -0.87
CA HIS A 113 34.02 -11.72 -1.37
C HIS A 113 33.56 -12.17 -2.77
N ASP A 114 34.26 -11.69 -3.78
CA ASP A 114 34.25 -12.30 -5.11
C ASP A 114 34.93 -13.66 -5.00
N GLY A 115 34.15 -14.69 -5.26
CA GLY A 115 34.52 -16.09 -5.12
C GLY A 115 33.83 -16.91 -6.20
N GLY A 116 34.34 -16.81 -7.43
CA GLY A 116 34.32 -17.91 -8.39
C GLY A 116 33.03 -18.10 -9.19
N GLN A 117 33.19 -18.03 -10.51
CA GLN A 117 32.22 -18.57 -11.48
C GLN A 117 31.87 -20.02 -11.14
N GLY A 118 30.61 -20.24 -10.77
CA GLY A 118 29.97 -21.55 -10.71
C GLY A 118 28.60 -21.45 -11.37
N GLU A 119 28.40 -22.21 -12.43
CA GLU A 119 27.11 -22.41 -13.08
C GLU A 119 26.07 -22.89 -12.04
N GLY A 120 24.94 -22.19 -11.94
CA GLY A 120 23.74 -22.70 -11.26
C GLY A 120 23.31 -22.07 -9.92
N SER A 121 23.68 -20.83 -9.60
CA SER A 121 23.18 -20.15 -8.38
C SER A 121 22.28 -18.97 -8.74
N GLY A 122 21.01 -19.01 -8.33
CA GLY A 122 20.07 -17.90 -8.51
C GLY A 122 20.58 -16.60 -7.86
N SER A 123 19.99 -15.47 -8.23
CA SER A 123 20.46 -14.14 -7.81
C SER A 123 19.66 -13.57 -6.62
N ILE A 124 20.25 -12.60 -5.92
CA ILE A 124 19.54 -11.74 -4.96
C ILE A 124 19.16 -10.47 -5.70
N ALA A 125 17.90 -10.07 -5.59
CA ALA A 125 17.40 -8.85 -6.19
C ALA A 125 16.82 -7.92 -5.12
N ILE A 126 17.36 -6.71 -5.07
CA ILE A 126 16.96 -5.69 -4.11
C ILE A 126 16.19 -4.60 -4.86
N VAL A 127 15.00 -4.28 -4.37
CA VAL A 127 14.17 -3.19 -4.92
C VAL A 127 13.84 -2.21 -3.81
N ALA A 128 14.32 -0.97 -3.96
CA ALA A 128 13.99 0.12 -3.06
C ALA A 128 12.50 0.51 -3.16
N LEU A 129 11.89 0.74 -2.02
CA LEU A 129 10.50 1.17 -1.88
C LEU A 129 10.45 2.65 -1.48
N LYS A 130 9.49 3.37 -2.06
CA LYS A 130 9.10 4.69 -1.59
C LYS A 130 8.01 4.55 -0.56
N ASN A 131 8.11 5.35 0.50
CA ASN A 131 7.10 5.47 1.52
C ASN A 131 6.31 6.75 1.29
N PHE A 132 5.01 6.62 1.08
CA PHE A 132 4.09 7.75 1.08
C PHE A 132 3.21 7.70 2.32
N LEU A 133 3.53 8.58 3.29
CA LEU A 133 2.76 8.83 4.51
C LEU A 133 2.53 7.58 5.40
N ASN A 134 3.45 6.62 5.36
CA ASN A 134 3.31 5.29 5.98
C ASN A 134 2.08 4.50 5.50
N ALA A 135 1.44 4.94 4.41
CA ALA A 135 0.19 4.38 3.91
C ALA A 135 0.39 3.59 2.61
N GLN A 136 1.36 3.98 1.78
CA GLN A 136 1.65 3.31 0.51
C GLN A 136 3.15 3.08 0.40
N TYR A 137 3.55 1.82 0.19
CA TYR A 137 4.92 1.44 -0.10
C TYR A 137 4.99 0.85 -1.51
N PHE A 138 5.77 1.46 -2.39
CA PHE A 138 5.82 1.06 -3.79
C PHE A 138 7.23 1.19 -4.37
N GLY A 139 7.60 0.23 -5.23
CA GLY A 139 8.87 0.23 -5.96
C GLY A 139 8.63 0.26 -7.46
N GLN A 140 9.70 0.18 -8.25
CA GLN A 140 9.62 0.20 -9.71
C GLN A 140 9.80 -1.19 -10.31
N ILE A 141 9.03 -1.46 -11.36
CA ILE A 141 9.18 -2.59 -12.26
C ILE A 141 9.24 -2.09 -13.71
N GLY A 142 9.74 -2.93 -14.60
CA GLY A 142 9.65 -2.73 -16.05
C GLY A 142 8.77 -3.80 -16.68
N VAL A 143 7.92 -3.44 -17.64
CA VAL A 143 7.12 -4.40 -18.43
C VAL A 143 7.49 -4.26 -19.90
N GLY A 144 7.83 -5.38 -20.54
CA GLY A 144 8.23 -5.44 -21.94
C GLY A 144 9.71 -5.26 -22.24
N CYS A 145 10.03 -5.38 -23.53
CA CYS A 145 11.32 -5.09 -24.14
C CYS A 145 11.19 -4.09 -25.31
N PRO A 146 11.80 -2.89 -25.26
CA PRO A 146 12.49 -2.32 -24.10
C PRO A 146 11.54 -2.13 -22.90
N PRO A 147 12.05 -2.14 -21.65
CA PRO A 147 11.20 -2.01 -20.47
C PRO A 147 10.42 -0.69 -20.41
N GLN A 148 9.11 -0.78 -20.23
CA GLN A 148 8.23 0.34 -19.88
C GLN A 148 8.08 0.37 -18.36
N ASN A 149 8.48 1.45 -17.71
CA ASN A 149 8.61 1.50 -16.25
C ASN A 149 7.30 1.91 -15.55
N PHE A 150 6.94 1.16 -14.50
CA PHE A 150 5.78 1.42 -13.65
C PHE A 150 6.19 1.40 -12.18
N THR A 151 5.51 2.20 -11.37
CA THR A 151 5.56 2.06 -9.91
C THR A 151 4.44 1.15 -9.43
N VAL A 152 4.76 0.16 -8.61
CA VAL A 152 3.78 -0.82 -8.12
C VAL A 152 3.89 -1.04 -6.63
N VAL A 153 2.75 -1.27 -5.99
CA VAL A 153 2.72 -1.87 -4.64
C VAL A 153 3.02 -3.36 -4.80
N PHE A 154 4.01 -3.85 -4.05
CA PHE A 154 4.27 -5.27 -3.90
C PHE A 154 3.36 -5.80 -2.80
N ASP A 155 2.30 -6.49 -3.18
CA ASP A 155 1.13 -6.74 -2.34
C ASP A 155 1.00 -8.22 -1.95
N THR A 156 1.25 -8.56 -0.69
CA THR A 156 1.06 -9.94 -0.19
C THR A 156 -0.41 -10.29 0.10
N GLY A 157 -1.34 -9.34 -0.06
CA GLY A 157 -2.79 -9.51 0.01
C GLY A 157 -3.46 -9.77 -1.35
N SER A 158 -2.73 -9.82 -2.47
CA SER A 158 -3.27 -10.19 -3.78
C SER A 158 -2.27 -10.99 -4.61
N ALA A 159 -2.70 -11.61 -5.72
CA ALA A 159 -1.86 -12.55 -6.49
C ALA A 159 -1.65 -12.17 -7.96
N ASN A 160 -2.30 -11.11 -8.46
CA ASN A 160 -2.23 -10.70 -9.87
C ASN A 160 -1.27 -9.51 -10.03
N LEU A 161 -0.56 -9.45 -11.16
CA LEU A 161 0.08 -8.23 -11.63
C LEU A 161 -0.88 -7.48 -12.56
N TRP A 162 -1.04 -6.18 -12.37
CA TRP A 162 -1.74 -5.32 -13.31
C TRP A 162 -1.08 -3.93 -13.40
N VAL A 163 -1.13 -3.34 -14.60
CA VAL A 163 -0.69 -1.98 -14.89
C VAL A 163 -1.68 -1.28 -15.83
N PRO A 164 -1.76 0.06 -15.84
CA PRO A 164 -2.67 0.79 -16.72
C PRO A 164 -2.33 0.54 -18.18
N SER A 165 -3.34 0.34 -19.03
CA SER A 165 -3.16 0.09 -20.47
C SER A 165 -3.19 1.39 -21.29
N ALA A 166 -2.45 1.42 -22.39
CA ALA A 166 -2.58 2.45 -23.42
C ALA A 166 -3.99 2.47 -24.05
N LYS A 167 -4.78 1.40 -23.88
CA LYS A 167 -6.19 1.29 -24.31
C LYS A 167 -7.19 1.78 -23.25
N CYS A 168 -6.73 2.38 -22.16
CA CYS A 168 -7.59 2.96 -21.15
C CYS A 168 -8.06 4.37 -21.57
N PHE A 169 -9.20 4.45 -22.26
CA PHE A 169 -9.69 5.70 -22.85
C PHE A 169 -10.64 6.50 -21.93
N PHE A 170 -11.29 5.85 -20.97
CA PHE A 170 -12.42 6.43 -20.23
C PHE A 170 -12.23 6.51 -18.71
N SER A 171 -11.10 6.05 -18.16
CA SER A 171 -10.79 6.26 -16.73
C SER A 171 -9.87 7.45 -16.53
N LEU A 172 -10.23 8.32 -15.57
CA LEU A 172 -9.42 9.47 -15.18
C LEU A 172 -8.08 9.05 -14.56
N ALA A 173 -8.01 7.92 -13.84
CA ALA A 173 -6.77 7.43 -13.25
C ALA A 173 -5.69 7.21 -14.34
N CYS A 174 -6.09 6.57 -15.43
CA CYS A 174 -5.24 6.32 -16.59
C CYS A 174 -4.72 7.58 -17.30
N LEU A 175 -5.28 8.77 -17.06
CA LEU A 175 -4.75 10.01 -17.64
C LEU A 175 -3.48 10.49 -16.92
N PHE A 176 -3.31 10.14 -15.64
CA PHE A 176 -2.23 10.66 -14.80
C PHE A 176 -1.11 9.66 -14.55
N HIS A 177 -1.31 8.39 -14.89
CA HIS A 177 -0.30 7.34 -14.77
C HIS A 177 0.34 6.97 -16.13
N PRO A 178 1.60 6.47 -16.12
CA PRO A 178 2.18 5.76 -17.24
C PRO A 178 1.26 4.63 -17.67
N LYS A 179 1.28 4.33 -18.97
CA LYS A 179 0.44 3.32 -19.58
C LYS A 179 1.30 2.36 -20.37
N TYR A 180 1.00 1.08 -20.25
CA TYR A 180 1.63 0.02 -21.02
C TYR A 180 1.10 0.02 -22.44
N ASP A 181 2.00 0.19 -23.40
CA ASP A 181 1.73 0.10 -24.83
C ASP A 181 2.37 -1.16 -25.40
N SER A 182 1.55 -2.19 -25.62
CA SER A 182 2.00 -3.47 -26.20
C SER A 182 2.66 -3.33 -27.57
N ARG A 183 2.37 -2.27 -28.33
CA ARG A 183 2.98 -2.02 -29.64
C ARG A 183 4.44 -1.58 -29.53
N GLN A 184 4.86 -1.14 -28.35
CA GLN A 184 6.23 -0.70 -28.08
C GLN A 184 7.08 -1.80 -27.46
N SER A 185 6.54 -3.02 -27.32
CA SER A 185 7.32 -4.17 -26.86
C SER A 185 7.51 -5.23 -27.94
N SER A 186 8.76 -5.68 -28.11
CA SER A 186 9.13 -6.79 -29.00
C SER A 186 8.88 -8.18 -28.40
N THR A 187 8.68 -8.28 -27.08
CA THR A 187 8.48 -9.54 -26.34
C THR A 187 7.02 -9.81 -25.99
N TYR A 188 6.14 -8.83 -26.26
CA TYR A 188 4.70 -8.93 -26.06
C TYR A 188 4.08 -10.11 -26.82
N LYS A 189 3.19 -10.83 -26.12
CA LYS A 189 2.29 -11.85 -26.69
C LYS A 189 0.84 -11.55 -26.27
N PRO A 190 -0.11 -11.55 -27.23
CA PRO A 190 -1.50 -11.34 -26.92
C PRO A 190 -2.09 -12.55 -26.17
N ASN A 191 -2.93 -12.28 -25.16
CA ASN A 191 -3.79 -13.27 -24.52
C ASN A 191 -5.27 -12.85 -24.71
N GLY A 192 -5.65 -11.66 -24.24
CA GLY A 192 -6.96 -11.06 -24.48
C GLY A 192 -8.09 -11.56 -23.57
N THR A 193 -7.84 -12.55 -22.71
CA THR A 193 -8.82 -13.04 -21.74
C THR A 193 -9.28 -11.89 -20.81
N PRO A 194 -10.59 -11.60 -20.70
CA PRO A 194 -11.08 -10.56 -19.81
C PRO A 194 -10.71 -10.83 -18.35
N ALA A 195 -10.44 -9.78 -17.58
CA ALA A 195 -10.14 -9.88 -16.16
C ALA A 195 -10.80 -8.74 -15.38
N SER A 196 -11.25 -9.04 -14.16
CA SER A 196 -11.73 -8.03 -13.21
C SER A 196 -11.33 -8.42 -11.79
N ILE A 197 -10.75 -7.46 -11.07
CA ILE A 197 -10.34 -7.63 -9.68
C ILE A 197 -11.11 -6.65 -8.82
N HIS A 198 -11.62 -7.15 -7.69
CA HIS A 198 -12.27 -6.34 -6.65
C HIS A 198 -11.44 -6.43 -5.36
N TYR A 199 -10.85 -5.31 -4.97
CA TYR A 199 -10.18 -5.11 -3.69
C TYR A 199 -11.17 -4.56 -2.66
N GLY A 200 -10.77 -4.54 -1.38
CA GLY A 200 -11.60 -3.98 -0.32
C GLY A 200 -11.93 -2.49 -0.50
N THR A 201 -11.09 -1.73 -1.21
CA THR A 201 -11.20 -0.27 -1.37
C THR A 201 -11.33 0.19 -2.82
N GLY A 202 -11.34 -0.71 -3.80
CA GLY A 202 -11.37 -0.36 -5.21
C GLY A 202 -11.41 -1.59 -6.11
N GLY A 203 -11.37 -1.41 -7.42
CA GLY A 203 -11.32 -2.53 -8.36
C GLY A 203 -10.77 -2.08 -9.71
N ILE A 204 -10.41 -3.05 -10.55
CA ILE A 204 -9.98 -2.82 -11.92
C ILE A 204 -10.70 -3.78 -12.85
N ALA A 205 -10.83 -3.39 -14.11
CA ALA A 205 -11.23 -4.27 -15.20
C ALA A 205 -10.30 -4.05 -16.39
N GLY A 206 -10.08 -5.13 -17.15
CA GLY A 206 -9.11 -5.15 -18.23
C GLY A 206 -9.09 -6.51 -18.93
N PHE A 207 -7.93 -6.84 -19.47
CA PHE A 207 -7.69 -8.13 -20.11
C PHE A 207 -6.24 -8.58 -19.88
N TYR A 208 -6.01 -9.88 -19.96
CA TYR A 208 -4.69 -10.46 -19.83
C TYR A 208 -3.83 -10.20 -21.07
N SER A 209 -2.56 -9.93 -20.82
CA SER A 209 -1.47 -9.88 -21.79
C SER A 209 -0.30 -10.67 -21.22
N GLN A 210 0.62 -11.10 -22.08
CA GLN A 210 1.85 -11.75 -21.68
C GLN A 210 3.05 -10.95 -22.18
N ASP A 211 4.03 -10.72 -21.30
CA ASP A 211 5.30 -10.08 -21.67
C ASP A 211 6.39 -10.44 -20.65
N GLN A 212 7.62 -10.00 -20.86
CA GLN A 212 8.65 -10.05 -19.82
C GLN A 212 8.42 -8.95 -18.77
N VAL A 213 8.74 -9.25 -17.51
CA VAL A 213 8.68 -8.29 -16.40
C VAL A 213 10.04 -8.22 -15.72
N THR A 214 10.59 -7.01 -15.63
CA THR A 214 11.84 -6.72 -14.94
C THR A 214 11.57 -6.23 -13.52
N VAL A 215 12.18 -6.88 -12.52
CA VAL A 215 12.09 -6.51 -11.10
C VAL A 215 13.51 -6.47 -10.52
N GLY A 216 14.00 -5.26 -10.22
CA GLY A 216 15.42 -5.08 -9.89
C GLY A 216 16.30 -5.53 -11.06
N ASN A 217 17.18 -6.49 -10.80
CA ASN A 217 18.02 -7.15 -11.81
C ASN A 217 17.42 -8.45 -12.38
N LEU A 218 16.23 -8.88 -11.93
CA LEU A 218 15.57 -10.09 -12.43
C LEU A 218 14.75 -9.78 -13.66
N VAL A 219 14.83 -10.63 -14.68
CA VAL A 219 13.96 -10.58 -15.86
C VAL A 219 13.11 -11.83 -15.90
N VAL A 220 11.85 -11.70 -15.50
CA VAL A 220 10.85 -12.76 -15.51
C VAL A 220 10.27 -12.88 -16.90
N GLN A 221 10.47 -14.03 -17.56
CA GLN A 221 10.02 -14.26 -18.93
C GLN A 221 8.57 -14.76 -18.96
N ASN A 222 7.85 -14.44 -20.04
CA ASN A 222 6.49 -14.93 -20.31
C ASN A 222 5.50 -14.73 -19.13
N GLN A 223 5.59 -13.60 -18.43
CA GLN A 223 4.70 -13.29 -17.33
C GLN A 223 3.35 -12.80 -17.85
N GLU A 224 2.27 -13.43 -17.39
CA GLU A 224 0.93 -12.91 -17.60
C GLU A 224 0.60 -11.76 -16.65
N PHE A 225 -0.06 -10.73 -17.15
CA PHE A 225 -0.50 -9.61 -16.35
C PHE A 225 -1.75 -8.98 -16.97
N ILE A 226 -2.46 -8.18 -16.19
CA ILE A 226 -3.67 -7.51 -16.64
C ILE A 226 -3.31 -6.10 -17.14
N GLU A 227 -3.68 -5.83 -18.38
CA GLU A 227 -3.77 -4.49 -18.93
C GLU A 227 -5.08 -3.84 -18.45
N ALA A 228 -5.00 -2.96 -17.45
CA ALA A 228 -6.17 -2.30 -16.90
C ALA A 228 -6.71 -1.24 -17.88
N THR A 229 -7.95 -1.42 -18.35
CA THR A 229 -8.64 -0.49 -19.24
C THR A 229 -9.68 0.36 -18.52
N HIS A 230 -10.05 -0.03 -17.30
CA HIS A 230 -10.99 0.68 -16.47
C HIS A 230 -10.64 0.54 -14.99
N GLU A 231 -10.52 1.68 -14.32
CA GLU A 231 -10.25 1.79 -12.89
C GLU A 231 -11.35 2.66 -12.26
N PRO A 232 -12.43 2.05 -11.73
CA PRO A 232 -13.53 2.79 -11.12
C PRO A 232 -13.12 3.50 -9.82
N GLY A 233 -13.71 4.68 -9.61
CA GLY A 233 -13.63 5.42 -8.34
C GLY A 233 -12.39 6.31 -8.19
N PHE A 234 -12.17 6.79 -6.97
CA PHE A 234 -11.09 7.73 -6.64
C PHE A 234 -9.85 7.08 -6.04
N THR A 235 -9.95 5.81 -5.64
CA THR A 235 -8.89 5.08 -4.91
C THR A 235 -7.58 5.07 -5.70
N PHE A 236 -7.62 4.63 -6.96
CA PHE A 236 -6.42 4.60 -7.79
C PHE A 236 -6.09 5.97 -8.39
N LEU A 237 -7.09 6.84 -8.62
CA LEU A 237 -6.83 8.22 -9.08
C LEU A 237 -5.91 9.01 -8.13
N LEU A 238 -6.05 8.80 -6.83
CA LEU A 238 -5.25 9.49 -5.80
C LEU A 238 -4.00 8.71 -5.37
N ALA A 239 -3.82 7.49 -5.87
CA ALA A 239 -2.67 6.65 -5.56
C ALA A 239 -1.38 7.21 -6.17
N LYS A 240 -0.26 7.05 -5.45
CA LYS A 240 1.06 7.46 -5.93
C LYS A 240 1.83 6.36 -6.68
N PHE A 241 1.25 5.15 -6.71
CA PHE A 241 1.68 4.04 -7.54
C PHE A 241 0.81 3.93 -8.80
N ASP A 242 1.32 3.28 -9.83
CA ASP A 242 0.66 3.07 -11.12
C ASP A 242 -0.11 1.74 -11.18
N GLY A 243 0.36 0.69 -10.48
CA GLY A 243 -0.28 -0.62 -10.46
C GLY A 243 0.00 -1.45 -9.20
N ILE A 244 -0.38 -2.72 -9.22
CA ILE A 244 -0.12 -3.66 -8.11
C ILE A 244 0.54 -4.92 -8.67
N LEU A 245 1.54 -5.41 -7.96
CA LEU A 245 2.18 -6.71 -8.18
C LEU A 245 1.86 -7.60 -6.98
N GLY A 246 0.93 -8.53 -7.18
CA GLY A 246 0.53 -9.51 -6.17
C GLY A 246 1.62 -10.54 -5.87
N LEU A 247 1.84 -10.80 -4.58
CA LEU A 247 2.81 -11.74 -4.01
C LEU A 247 2.14 -12.83 -3.15
N ALA A 248 0.81 -12.86 -3.09
CA ALA A 248 0.06 -13.93 -2.47
C ALA A 248 0.12 -15.24 -3.30
N PHE A 249 -0.58 -16.27 -2.84
CA PHE A 249 -0.56 -17.56 -3.51
C PHE A 249 -1.48 -17.61 -4.74
N GLN A 250 -1.17 -18.50 -5.69
CA GLN A 250 -1.92 -18.63 -6.95
C GLN A 250 -3.40 -18.95 -6.73
N GLU A 251 -3.76 -19.58 -5.59
CA GLU A 251 -5.14 -19.94 -5.23
C GLU A 251 -6.11 -18.75 -5.17
N ILE A 252 -5.61 -17.51 -5.05
CA ILE A 252 -6.44 -16.28 -5.10
C ILE A 252 -6.17 -15.44 -6.35
N SER A 253 -5.42 -15.95 -7.32
CA SER A 253 -5.19 -15.30 -8.60
C SER A 253 -6.43 -15.40 -9.48
N VAL A 254 -6.91 -14.26 -9.96
CA VAL A 254 -8.05 -14.20 -10.91
C VAL A 254 -7.71 -14.97 -12.18
N GLU A 255 -8.65 -15.76 -12.69
CA GLU A 255 -8.47 -16.69 -13.83
C GLU A 255 -7.31 -17.71 -13.67
N GLY A 256 -6.80 -17.91 -12.45
CA GLY A 256 -5.74 -18.89 -12.18
C GLY A 256 -4.37 -18.51 -12.75
N SER A 257 -4.17 -17.25 -13.15
CA SER A 257 -2.90 -16.76 -13.71
C SER A 257 -1.74 -16.94 -12.73
N LEU A 258 -0.56 -17.30 -13.24
CA LEU A 258 0.60 -17.59 -12.40
C LEU A 258 1.24 -16.30 -11.86
N PRO A 259 1.32 -16.09 -10.52
CA PRO A 259 1.88 -14.87 -9.95
C PRO A 259 3.35 -14.67 -10.33
N VAL A 260 3.82 -13.42 -10.36
CA VAL A 260 5.21 -13.07 -10.71
C VAL A 260 6.23 -13.83 -9.87
N TRP A 261 5.97 -13.93 -8.57
CA TRP A 261 6.81 -14.67 -7.63
C TRP A 261 7.00 -16.14 -8.01
N TYR A 262 5.93 -16.80 -8.48
CA TYR A 262 5.99 -18.20 -8.90
C TYR A 262 6.86 -18.35 -10.14
N ASN A 263 6.72 -17.44 -11.11
CA ASN A 263 7.59 -17.44 -12.28
C ASN A 263 9.06 -17.18 -11.94
N MET A 264 9.36 -16.28 -10.98
CA MET A 264 10.73 -16.08 -10.51
C MET A 264 11.36 -17.37 -9.96
N VAL A 265 10.62 -18.10 -9.12
CA VAL A 265 11.07 -19.37 -8.54
C VAL A 265 11.18 -20.46 -9.61
N ASN A 266 10.15 -20.65 -10.44
CA ASN A 266 10.11 -21.69 -11.47
C ASN A 266 11.19 -21.50 -12.55
N GLN A 267 11.57 -20.25 -12.83
CA GLN A 267 12.63 -19.92 -13.77
C GLN A 267 14.03 -19.90 -13.12
N ASN A 268 14.14 -20.29 -11.84
CA ASN A 268 15.39 -20.31 -11.05
C ASN A 268 16.12 -18.96 -11.04
N LEU A 269 15.38 -17.85 -11.01
CA LEU A 269 15.96 -16.50 -11.03
C LEU A 269 16.49 -16.06 -9.67
N VAL A 270 15.96 -16.64 -8.59
CA VAL A 270 16.26 -16.27 -7.20
C VAL A 270 17.12 -17.30 -6.50
N ALA A 271 18.05 -16.84 -5.66
CA ALA A 271 18.98 -17.71 -4.92
C ALA A 271 18.25 -18.65 -3.95
N GLN A 272 17.24 -18.13 -3.27
CA GLN A 272 16.39 -18.87 -2.34
C GLN A 272 14.92 -18.57 -2.65
N PRO A 273 14.00 -19.52 -2.47
CA PRO A 273 12.57 -19.30 -2.68
C PRO A 273 11.93 -18.54 -1.51
N VAL A 274 12.52 -17.39 -1.15
CA VAL A 274 12.02 -16.44 -0.15
C VAL A 274 12.10 -15.02 -0.69
N PHE A 275 11.20 -14.17 -0.20
CA PHE A 275 11.34 -12.72 -0.30
C PHE A 275 11.09 -12.09 1.08
N SER A 276 11.67 -10.92 1.32
CA SER A 276 11.54 -10.20 2.58
C SER A 276 11.25 -8.73 2.37
N PHE A 277 10.52 -8.13 3.30
CA PHE A 277 10.25 -6.70 3.32
C PHE A 277 10.89 -6.03 4.52
N TRP A 278 11.47 -4.86 4.28
CA TRP A 278 11.73 -3.86 5.30
C TRP A 278 10.97 -2.58 4.96
N LEU A 279 10.18 -2.06 5.91
CA LEU A 279 9.34 -0.88 5.71
C LEU A 279 9.75 0.21 6.70
N ASN A 280 10.34 1.30 6.22
CA ASN A 280 10.73 2.42 7.06
C ASN A 280 9.50 3.21 7.48
N ARG A 281 9.25 3.29 8.79
CA ARG A 281 8.10 4.02 9.36
C ARG A 281 8.33 5.53 9.50
N ASN A 282 9.50 6.03 9.14
CA ASN A 282 9.77 7.45 9.07
C ASN A 282 9.46 7.97 7.65
N PRO A 283 8.33 8.68 7.46
CA PRO A 283 7.92 9.15 6.13
C PRO A 283 8.79 10.32 5.62
N PHE A 284 9.69 10.86 6.44
CA PHE A 284 10.56 11.98 6.07
C PHE A 284 11.93 11.53 5.56
N ASP A 285 12.26 10.24 5.71
CA ASP A 285 13.51 9.69 5.19
C ASP A 285 13.46 9.52 3.68
N GLY A 286 14.63 9.60 3.03
CA GLY A 286 14.75 9.37 1.59
C GLY A 286 14.54 7.90 1.20
N GLU A 287 14.80 6.98 2.13
CA GLU A 287 14.62 5.54 1.99
C GLU A 287 13.31 5.12 2.65
N GLY A 288 12.32 4.76 1.83
CA GLY A 288 11.01 4.37 2.33
C GLY A 288 10.92 2.90 2.77
N GLY A 289 11.75 2.04 2.20
CA GLY A 289 11.75 0.61 2.48
C GLY A 289 12.52 -0.15 1.42
N GLU A 290 12.47 -1.47 1.53
CA GLU A 290 13.13 -2.41 0.65
C GLU A 290 12.32 -3.71 0.55
N ILE A 291 12.29 -4.29 -0.65
CA ILE A 291 11.95 -5.69 -0.85
C ILE A 291 13.16 -6.42 -1.43
N VAL A 292 13.47 -7.58 -0.87
CA VAL A 292 14.54 -8.47 -1.34
C VAL A 292 13.90 -9.75 -1.86
N PHE A 293 14.18 -10.12 -3.11
CA PHE A 293 13.87 -11.44 -3.66
C PHE A 293 15.13 -12.31 -3.62
N GLY A 294 15.02 -13.53 -3.11
CA GLY A 294 16.14 -14.46 -3.02
C GLY A 294 16.87 -14.46 -1.67
N GLY A 295 16.42 -13.69 -0.67
CA GLY A 295 17.08 -13.59 0.63
C GLY A 295 16.46 -12.52 1.54
N SER A 296 17.30 -11.97 2.43
CA SER A 296 16.98 -10.86 3.34
C SER A 296 18.23 -10.02 3.61
N ASP A 297 18.08 -8.70 3.79
CA ASP A 297 19.20 -7.83 4.19
C ASP A 297 19.38 -7.79 5.71
N GLU A 298 20.54 -8.25 6.19
CA GLU A 298 20.92 -8.28 7.61
C GLU A 298 21.04 -6.89 8.24
N GLN A 299 21.18 -5.82 7.44
CA GLN A 299 21.22 -4.44 7.93
C GLN A 299 19.86 -3.97 8.46
N HIS A 300 18.78 -4.63 8.06
CA HIS A 300 17.41 -4.20 8.31
C HIS A 300 16.69 -4.96 9.44
N TYR A 301 17.38 -5.89 10.11
CA TYR A 301 16.85 -6.58 11.30
C TYR A 301 17.93 -6.86 12.35
N LYS A 302 17.51 -7.30 13.54
CA LYS A 302 18.39 -7.71 14.63
C LYS A 302 17.95 -9.06 15.17
N GLY A 303 18.92 -9.89 15.58
CA GLY A 303 18.63 -11.23 16.09
C GLY A 303 18.29 -12.21 14.97
N SER A 304 17.58 -13.28 15.32
CA SER A 304 17.20 -14.33 14.38
C SER A 304 15.71 -14.26 14.03
N HIS A 305 15.35 -14.73 12.84
CA HIS A 305 13.95 -14.85 12.42
C HIS A 305 13.24 -15.97 13.19
N THR A 306 12.00 -15.69 13.58
CA THR A 306 11.03 -16.71 14.04
C THR A 306 10.05 -16.97 12.91
N TYR A 307 9.79 -18.23 12.61
CA TYR A 307 8.90 -18.64 11.53
C TYR A 307 7.62 -19.24 12.10
N THR A 308 6.49 -18.90 11.47
CA THR A 308 5.20 -19.58 11.66
C THR A 308 4.78 -20.22 10.34
N ARG A 309 3.95 -21.26 10.41
CA ARG A 309 3.50 -21.98 9.22
C ARG A 309 2.32 -21.26 8.58
N VAL A 310 2.31 -21.29 7.25
CA VAL A 310 1.12 -20.89 6.49
C VAL A 310 0.00 -21.92 6.74
N THR A 311 -1.11 -21.49 7.32
CA THR A 311 -2.23 -22.37 7.69
C THR A 311 -3.15 -22.66 6.51
N ARG A 312 -3.32 -21.68 5.60
CA ARG A 312 -4.12 -21.83 4.38
C ARG A 312 -3.48 -21.05 3.24
N LYS A 313 -3.14 -21.76 2.16
CA LYS A 313 -2.65 -21.14 0.93
C LYS A 313 -3.77 -20.36 0.26
N GLY A 314 -3.45 -19.13 -0.10
CA GLY A 314 -4.33 -18.10 -0.62
C GLY A 314 -3.69 -16.77 -0.27
N TYR A 315 -3.91 -16.31 0.96
CA TYR A 315 -3.11 -15.25 1.57
C TYR A 315 -1.87 -15.84 2.29
N TRP A 316 -0.96 -14.97 2.73
CA TRP A 316 0.06 -15.32 3.72
C TRP A 316 -0.55 -15.43 5.11
N GLN A 317 -1.46 -16.41 5.26
CA GLN A 317 -2.26 -16.64 6.45
C GLN A 317 -1.54 -17.52 7.45
N PHE A 318 -1.52 -17.12 8.71
CA PHE A 318 -0.94 -17.86 9.82
C PHE A 318 -1.87 -17.86 11.04
N GLU A 319 -1.54 -18.69 12.03
CA GLU A 319 -2.30 -18.77 13.28
C GLU A 319 -1.76 -17.73 14.27
N MET A 320 -2.67 -16.91 14.77
CA MET A 320 -2.41 -15.88 15.77
C MET A 320 -3.13 -16.26 17.06
N GLY A 321 -2.43 -16.22 18.19
CA GLY A 321 -3.01 -16.41 19.51
C GLY A 321 -3.52 -15.10 20.11
N ASP A 322 -3.43 -15.02 21.44
CA ASP A 322 -3.88 -13.89 22.23
C ASP A 322 -3.21 -12.56 21.84
N PHE A 323 -4.00 -11.50 21.90
CA PHE A 323 -3.60 -10.12 21.72
C PHE A 323 -3.48 -9.47 23.11
N LEU A 324 -2.27 -9.01 23.45
CA LEU A 324 -1.94 -8.49 24.77
C LEU A 324 -1.71 -6.97 24.71
N ILE A 325 -2.14 -6.24 25.74
CA ILE A 325 -1.74 -4.85 25.98
C ILE A 325 -1.03 -4.77 27.33
N GLY A 326 0.25 -4.37 27.33
CA GLY A 326 1.07 -4.29 28.53
C GLY A 326 1.21 -5.64 29.24
N GLY A 327 1.37 -6.71 28.46
CA GLY A 327 1.42 -8.09 28.95
C GLY A 327 0.09 -8.66 29.48
N ARG A 328 -1.04 -7.95 29.32
CA ARG A 328 -2.36 -8.43 29.75
C ARG A 328 -3.22 -8.83 28.57
N SER A 329 -3.84 -10.00 28.65
CA SER A 329 -4.82 -10.47 27.69
C SER A 329 -5.96 -9.48 27.48
N THR A 330 -6.30 -9.23 26.22
CA THR A 330 -7.48 -8.44 25.84
C THR A 330 -8.72 -9.32 25.63
N GLY A 331 -8.59 -10.65 25.73
CA GLY A 331 -9.65 -11.59 25.37
C GLY A 331 -9.85 -11.77 23.86
N ILE A 332 -9.05 -11.07 23.04
CA ILE A 332 -9.13 -11.17 21.58
C ILE A 332 -8.19 -12.28 21.11
N CYS A 333 -8.71 -13.22 20.31
CA CYS A 333 -7.97 -14.35 19.75
C CYS A 333 -7.33 -15.30 20.78
N VAL A 334 -7.85 -15.35 22.02
CA VAL A 334 -7.35 -16.26 23.07
C VAL A 334 -7.37 -17.73 22.64
N ASP A 335 -8.43 -18.13 21.92
CA ASP A 335 -8.59 -19.50 21.40
C ASP A 335 -7.95 -19.68 20.01
N GLY A 336 -7.12 -18.73 19.59
CA GLY A 336 -6.55 -18.67 18.25
C GLY A 336 -7.47 -18.00 17.23
N CYS A 337 -6.86 -17.35 16.24
CA CYS A 337 -7.54 -16.79 15.08
C CYS A 337 -6.63 -16.76 13.86
N ALA A 338 -7.22 -16.61 12.67
CA ALA A 338 -6.45 -16.42 11.45
C ALA A 338 -5.99 -14.96 11.33
N ALA A 339 -4.71 -14.77 11.04
CA ALA A 339 -4.14 -13.49 10.64
C ALA A 339 -3.46 -13.62 9.28
N ILE A 340 -3.34 -12.51 8.55
CA ILE A 340 -2.60 -12.46 7.28
C ILE A 340 -1.49 -11.41 7.38
N ALA A 341 -0.32 -11.72 6.83
CA ALA A 341 0.73 -10.72 6.61
C ALA A 341 0.49 -10.04 5.26
N ASP A 342 -0.01 -8.80 5.30
CA ASP A 342 -0.47 -8.06 4.13
C ASP A 342 0.28 -6.72 4.00
N SER A 343 1.21 -6.63 3.04
CA SER A 343 1.94 -5.40 2.70
C SER A 343 1.10 -4.38 1.93
N GLY A 344 -0.03 -4.78 1.35
CA GLY A 344 -0.98 -3.91 0.65
C GLY A 344 -1.96 -3.20 1.58
N THR A 345 -2.06 -3.63 2.84
CA THR A 345 -2.92 -3.00 3.86
C THR A 345 -2.12 -2.08 4.79
N SER A 346 -2.47 -0.80 4.83
CA SER A 346 -1.72 0.23 5.58
C SER A 346 -1.79 0.12 7.11
N LEU A 347 -2.89 -0.45 7.65
CA LEU A 347 -3.18 -0.47 9.10
C LEU A 347 -3.38 -1.90 9.59
N ILE A 348 -3.22 -2.12 10.90
CA ILE A 348 -3.64 -3.37 11.53
C ILE A 348 -5.18 -3.45 11.49
N ALA A 349 -5.69 -4.41 10.71
CA ALA A 349 -7.11 -4.66 10.57
C ALA A 349 -7.55 -5.89 11.39
N GLY A 350 -8.83 -5.91 11.76
CA GLY A 350 -9.44 -7.00 12.52
C GLY A 350 -10.97 -6.86 12.58
N PRO A 351 -11.68 -7.87 13.11
CA PRO A 351 -13.13 -7.83 13.26
C PRO A 351 -13.61 -6.60 14.05
N LEU A 352 -14.80 -6.10 13.72
CA LEU A 352 -15.35 -4.89 14.34
C LEU A 352 -15.47 -5.02 15.87
N VAL A 353 -15.88 -6.18 16.37
CA VAL A 353 -15.99 -6.47 17.81
C VAL A 353 -14.62 -6.39 18.50
N SER A 354 -13.58 -6.95 17.87
CA SER A 354 -12.19 -6.87 18.35
C SER A 354 -11.67 -5.43 18.33
N LYS A 355 -11.95 -4.65 17.28
CA LYS A 355 -11.58 -3.23 17.19
C LYS A 355 -12.21 -2.39 18.29
N ILE A 356 -13.50 -2.61 18.55
CA ILE A 356 -14.24 -1.92 19.62
C ILE A 356 -13.63 -2.30 20.97
N SER A 357 -13.48 -3.59 21.27
CA SER A 357 -12.87 -4.07 22.53
C SER A 357 -11.46 -3.50 22.76
N LEU A 358 -10.63 -3.46 21.71
CA LEU A 358 -9.29 -2.90 21.76
C LEU A 358 -9.31 -1.40 22.08
N MET A 359 -10.16 -0.64 21.38
CA MET A 359 -10.29 0.80 21.59
C MET A 359 -10.80 1.14 22.99
N TYR A 360 -11.77 0.37 23.49
CA TYR A 360 -12.26 0.49 24.86
C TYR A 360 -11.16 0.19 25.88
N THR A 361 -10.43 -0.90 25.72
CA THR A 361 -9.32 -1.29 26.61
C THR A 361 -8.22 -0.22 26.63
N LEU A 362 -7.82 0.30 25.46
CA LEU A 362 -6.84 1.38 25.35
C LEU A 362 -7.33 2.68 26.00
N CYS A 363 -8.58 3.08 25.78
CA CYS A 363 -9.14 4.29 26.41
C CYS A 363 -9.24 4.13 27.93
N LEU A 364 -9.65 2.96 28.45
CA LEU A 364 -9.74 2.68 29.87
C LEU A 364 -8.35 2.73 30.55
N LEU A 365 -7.33 2.18 29.90
CA LEU A 365 -5.96 2.19 30.42
C LEU A 365 -5.31 3.59 30.42
N HIS A 366 -5.65 4.45 29.45
CA HIS A 366 -5.01 5.77 29.27
C HIS A 366 -5.92 6.98 29.55
N LYS A 367 -7.08 6.76 30.18
CA LYS A 367 -8.10 7.79 30.50
C LYS A 367 -8.46 8.69 29.31
N CYS A 368 -8.43 8.18 28.07
CA CYS A 368 -8.64 8.97 26.86
C CYS A 368 -7.90 10.34 26.84
N ALA A 369 -6.81 10.46 27.61
CA ALA A 369 -6.02 11.68 27.73
C ALA A 369 -4.82 11.56 26.80
N ASN A 370 -4.42 12.71 26.26
CA ASN A 370 -3.43 12.95 25.21
C ASN A 370 -1.99 12.54 25.61
N LYS A 371 -1.81 11.33 26.15
CA LYS A 371 -0.52 10.75 26.52
C LYS A 371 -0.11 9.74 25.47
N SER A 372 1.17 9.72 25.14
CA SER A 372 1.76 8.67 24.31
C SER A 372 1.44 7.32 24.94
N LEU A 373 0.99 6.37 24.11
CA LEU A 373 0.85 4.97 24.47
C LEU A 373 2.25 4.42 24.81
N GLU A 374 2.64 4.53 26.07
CA GLU A 374 3.87 3.90 26.61
C GLU A 374 3.67 2.39 26.84
N THR A 375 2.42 1.92 26.76
CA THR A 375 2.05 0.52 26.94
C THR A 375 2.21 -0.23 25.63
N GLY A 376 3.09 -1.24 25.60
CA GLY A 376 3.32 -2.09 24.45
C GLY A 376 2.07 -2.90 24.06
N VAL A 377 1.90 -3.13 22.77
CA VAL A 377 0.93 -4.07 22.21
C VAL A 377 1.71 -5.30 21.74
N GLU A 378 1.29 -6.48 22.16
CA GLU A 378 1.96 -7.74 21.84
C GLU A 378 0.94 -8.71 21.22
N ILE A 379 1.40 -9.53 20.29
CA ILE A 379 0.61 -10.56 19.62
C ILE A 379 1.36 -11.88 19.79
N THR A 380 0.67 -12.91 20.25
CA THR A 380 1.25 -14.26 20.28
C THR A 380 1.03 -14.95 18.94
N VAL A 381 2.05 -15.67 18.46
CA VAL A 381 2.04 -16.37 17.17
C VAL A 381 2.47 -17.80 17.43
N SER A 382 1.69 -18.76 16.93
CA SER A 382 1.92 -20.21 17.09
C SER A 382 2.81 -20.80 16.00
#